data_AF-A0A7U9TIE7-F1
#
_entry.id   AF-A0A7U9TIE7-F1
#
_cell.length_a   1.000
_cell.length_b   1.000
_cell.length_c   1.000
_cell.angle_alpha   90.00
_cell.angle_beta   90.00
_cell.angle_gamma   90.00
#
_symmetry.space_group_name_H-M   'P 1'
#
loop_
_entity.id
_entity.type
_entity.pdbx_description
1 polymer ?
#
loop_
_entity_poly.entity_id
_entity_poly.type
_entity_poly.pdbx_seq_one_letter_code
_entity_poly.pdbx_strand_id
1 'polypeptide(L)'
;MKKTLLLLLFVFTFVTLAGCQEKDSFTLELTDFNGDVLVDQTIYFEEDDQRTILELIEASVDIDYDTYDFGVMVNGIEGYYPREYGASYNYYYQIQVDGVASEVGISEINYVDQMTLSFVEISSLLAFDQMVDDFIYGFIKNNLDNYLSDAFVDYMVLSSLNQLIQNNYIDLDFNDYYSYDNLDLKNEVLDDMTIGELLKAGPVYKVEGMNLDTYKTKLSETEISNPYEATSYLEALYIAGEMDNVVAADLMNQEVNDPDYTGMALMAIAPYSDLEGFDSYIDSLGTYLQTTLTATGVESWGSANSASTATAILGLVANGINPQSDAYMTDGVGLVEALMLYVDGYNFKWQLASEEADLAFSTPQAFAALVAYKLSRDTWGFGSTNIFNFS
;
A
#
# COMPACT_ATOMS: atom_id res chain seq x y z
N MET A 1 19.02 98.10 -33.46
CA MET A 1 17.97 97.55 -32.57
C MET A 1 18.29 96.10 -32.28
N LYS A 2 18.27 95.77 -30.97
CA LYS A 2 18.12 94.44 -30.33
C LYS A 2 19.15 93.32 -30.59
N LYS A 3 19.88 93.04 -29.50
CA LYS A 3 20.62 91.83 -29.15
C LYS A 3 19.68 90.62 -29.07
N THR A 4 20.17 89.42 -29.43
CA THR A 4 19.89 88.21 -28.63
C THR A 4 21.04 87.21 -28.76
N LEU A 5 21.56 86.84 -27.59
CA LEU A 5 22.54 85.81 -27.28
C LEU A 5 21.83 84.44 -27.31
N LEU A 6 22.46 83.38 -27.83
CA LEU A 6 22.05 82.01 -27.50
C LEU A 6 23.25 81.23 -26.97
N LEU A 7 23.06 80.75 -25.76
CA LEU A 7 24.00 80.12 -24.85
C LEU A 7 24.15 78.63 -25.20
N LEU A 8 25.38 78.13 -25.27
CA LEU A 8 25.68 76.69 -25.26
C LEU A 8 25.35 76.14 -23.87
N LEU A 9 24.46 75.15 -23.80
CA LEU A 9 24.17 74.39 -22.58
C LEU A 9 24.77 72.97 -22.75
N PHE A 10 25.90 72.72 -22.08
CA PHE A 10 26.41 71.36 -21.88
C PHE A 10 25.63 70.73 -20.72
N VAL A 11 24.79 69.74 -21.01
CA VAL A 11 24.14 68.91 -20.00
C VAL A 11 25.03 67.70 -19.76
N PHE A 12 25.71 67.68 -18.60
CA PHE A 12 26.31 66.46 -18.06
C PHE A 12 25.20 65.65 -17.40
N THR A 13 24.69 64.65 -18.10
CA THR A 13 23.77 63.66 -17.53
C THR A 13 24.62 62.67 -16.73
N PHE A 14 24.60 62.80 -15.41
CA PHE A 14 25.01 61.71 -14.52
C PHE A 14 23.99 60.58 -14.67
N VAL A 15 24.36 59.55 -15.41
CA VAL A 15 23.67 58.25 -15.36
C VAL A 15 24.18 57.58 -14.09
N THR A 16 23.40 57.62 -13.02
CA THR A 16 23.56 56.66 -11.93
C THR A 16 23.16 55.29 -12.49
N LEU A 17 24.16 54.46 -12.85
CA LEU A 17 23.92 53.03 -12.93
C LEU A 17 23.57 52.58 -11.50
N ALA A 18 22.27 52.44 -11.23
CA ALA A 18 21.84 51.48 -10.23
C ALA A 18 22.27 50.13 -10.78
N GLY A 19 23.36 49.58 -10.24
CA GLY A 19 23.71 48.20 -10.47
C GLY A 19 22.54 47.36 -9.97
N CYS A 20 21.84 46.67 -10.88
CA CYS A 20 21.25 45.39 -10.51
C CYS A 20 22.44 44.50 -10.19
N GLN A 21 22.82 44.45 -8.92
CA GLN A 21 23.65 43.38 -8.41
C GLN A 21 22.76 42.14 -8.52
N GLU A 22 23.07 41.23 -9.43
CA GLU A 22 22.48 39.89 -9.41
C GLU A 22 22.76 39.35 -8.00
N LYS A 23 21.70 39.07 -7.25
CA LYS A 23 21.84 38.43 -5.96
C LYS A 23 22.19 36.98 -6.23
N ASP A 24 23.21 36.49 -5.53
CA ASP A 24 23.54 35.08 -5.57
C ASP A 24 22.32 34.27 -5.12
N SER A 25 22.14 33.11 -5.72
CA SER A 25 20.97 32.29 -5.44
C SER A 25 21.26 30.81 -5.56
N PHE A 26 20.44 30.01 -4.90
CA PHE A 26 20.39 28.57 -5.15
C PHE A 26 18.95 28.13 -5.36
N THR A 27 18.77 27.00 -6.03
CA THR A 27 17.46 26.38 -6.22
C THR A 27 17.24 25.35 -5.12
N LEU A 28 16.09 25.38 -4.47
CA LEU A 28 15.57 24.29 -3.65
C LEU A 28 14.56 23.51 -4.48
N GLU A 29 14.76 22.21 -4.59
CA GLU A 29 13.87 21.29 -5.31
C GLU A 29 13.37 20.20 -4.35
N LEU A 30 12.10 19.84 -4.43
CA LEU A 30 11.54 18.62 -3.83
C LEU A 30 11.00 17.74 -4.96
N THR A 31 11.43 16.50 -5.01
CA THR A 31 10.99 15.52 -6.00
C THR A 31 10.44 14.29 -5.30
N ASP A 32 9.25 13.87 -5.72
CA ASP A 32 8.57 12.70 -5.17
C ASP A 32 9.22 11.39 -5.61
N PHE A 33 8.73 10.26 -5.09
CA PHE A 33 9.25 8.95 -5.42
C PHE A 33 9.14 8.58 -6.92
N ASN A 34 8.19 9.17 -7.65
CA ASN A 34 8.00 8.95 -9.09
C ASN A 34 8.92 9.82 -9.96
N GLY A 35 9.64 10.77 -9.36
CA GLY A 35 10.47 11.74 -10.06
C GLY A 35 9.72 13.01 -10.47
N ASP A 36 8.50 13.23 -9.99
CA ASP A 36 7.74 14.44 -10.21
C ASP A 36 8.21 15.54 -9.25
N VAL A 37 8.53 16.72 -9.80
CA VAL A 37 8.95 17.89 -9.01
C VAL A 37 7.73 18.51 -8.33
N LEU A 38 7.70 18.46 -7.00
CA LEU A 38 6.63 18.97 -6.15
C LEU A 38 6.87 20.43 -5.71
N VAL A 39 8.13 20.79 -5.47
CA VAL A 39 8.55 22.14 -5.08
C VAL A 39 9.77 22.53 -5.91
N ASP A 40 9.77 23.75 -6.44
CA ASP A 40 10.90 24.38 -7.12
C ASP A 40 10.91 25.87 -6.70
N GLN A 41 11.90 26.24 -5.88
CA GLN A 41 12.00 27.57 -5.29
C GLN A 41 13.42 28.12 -5.41
N THR A 42 13.56 29.29 -6.02
CA THR A 42 14.82 30.05 -5.98
C THR A 42 14.94 30.80 -4.65
N ILE A 43 16.05 30.59 -3.94
CA ILE A 43 16.39 31.24 -2.68
C ILE A 43 17.59 32.16 -2.90
N TYR A 44 17.44 33.44 -2.56
CA TYR A 44 18.46 34.47 -2.74
C TYR A 44 19.24 34.72 -1.45
N PHE A 45 20.55 34.92 -1.58
CA PHE A 45 21.43 35.30 -0.49
C PHE A 45 22.43 36.38 -0.93
N GLU A 46 23.16 36.94 0.03
CA GLU A 46 24.22 37.92 -0.23
C GLU A 46 25.58 37.26 0.06
N GLU A 47 26.66 37.72 -0.58
CA GLU A 47 28.02 37.13 -0.44
C GLU A 47 28.51 37.02 1.01
N ASP A 48 28.09 37.95 1.88
CA ASP A 48 28.47 38.00 3.30
C ASP A 48 27.39 37.44 4.25
N ASP A 49 26.36 36.74 3.75
CA ASP A 49 25.29 36.18 4.58
C ASP A 49 25.88 35.17 5.60
N GLN A 50 25.46 35.30 6.85
CA GLN A 50 25.94 34.48 7.97
C GLN A 50 24.95 33.39 8.38
N ARG A 51 23.76 33.37 7.75
CA ARG A 51 22.77 32.33 7.97
C ARG A 51 23.25 31.01 7.39
N THR A 52 22.86 29.93 8.04
CA THR A 52 22.99 28.57 7.50
C THR A 52 22.02 28.35 6.34
N ILE A 53 22.24 27.29 5.55
CA ILE A 53 21.30 26.94 4.47
C ILE A 53 19.90 26.63 5.03
N LEU A 54 19.80 26.00 6.20
CA LEU A 54 18.52 25.71 6.85
C LEU A 54 17.77 27.00 7.21
N GLU A 55 18.45 27.99 7.81
CA GLU A 55 17.84 29.29 8.13
C GLU A 55 17.40 30.07 6.88
N LEU A 56 18.07 29.88 5.74
CA LEU A 56 17.65 30.45 4.45
C LEU A 56 16.39 29.77 3.90
N ILE A 57 16.30 28.45 4.07
CA ILE A 57 15.15 27.65 3.67
C ILE A 57 13.93 27.99 4.53
N GLU A 58 14.06 27.99 5.86
CA GLU A 58 12.99 28.36 6.80
C GLU A 58 12.41 29.77 6.55
N ALA A 59 13.25 30.68 6.05
CA ALA A 59 12.80 32.03 5.71
C ALA A 59 12.03 32.11 4.37
N SER A 60 12.08 31.06 3.57
CA SER A 60 11.60 31.04 2.18
C SER A 60 10.46 30.04 1.93
N VAL A 61 10.45 28.91 2.64
CA VAL A 61 9.46 27.84 2.51
C VAL A 61 9.07 27.29 3.89
N ASP A 62 7.88 26.71 3.99
CA ASP A 62 7.47 25.95 5.17
C ASP A 62 8.26 24.63 5.23
N ILE A 63 8.95 24.38 6.33
CA ILE A 63 9.76 23.17 6.52
C ILE A 63 9.53 22.61 7.91
N ASP A 64 9.23 21.31 7.97
CA ASP A 64 9.09 20.54 9.19
C ASP A 64 10.31 19.65 9.38
N TYR A 65 10.92 19.69 10.56
CA TYR A 65 12.11 18.93 10.86
C TYR A 65 12.27 18.68 12.37
N ASP A 66 12.89 17.55 12.70
CA ASP A 66 13.32 17.22 14.04
C ASP A 66 14.83 17.43 14.18
N THR A 67 15.26 17.90 15.35
CA THR A 67 16.70 18.03 15.67
C THR A 67 17.11 16.92 16.63
N TYR A 68 18.13 16.15 16.24
CA TYR A 68 18.76 15.13 17.07
C TYR A 68 20.23 15.49 17.35
N ASP A 69 20.85 14.79 18.29
CA ASP A 69 22.27 14.98 18.63
C ASP A 69 23.23 14.75 17.44
N PHE A 70 22.76 14.05 16.39
CA PHE A 70 23.52 13.72 15.19
C PHE A 70 23.10 14.52 13.95
N GLY A 71 22.17 15.47 14.05
CA GLY A 71 21.78 16.34 12.94
C GLY A 71 20.29 16.65 12.86
N VAL A 72 19.92 17.40 11.82
CA VAL A 72 18.54 17.75 11.49
C VAL A 72 17.96 16.72 10.52
N MET A 73 16.81 16.14 10.88
CA MET A 73 16.01 15.27 10.02
C MET A 73 14.87 16.08 9.43
N VAL A 74 14.89 16.32 8.12
CA VAL A 74 13.79 16.99 7.43
C VAL A 74 12.65 15.99 7.26
N ASN A 75 11.51 16.32 7.86
CA ASN A 75 10.31 15.51 7.86
C ASN A 75 9.35 15.93 6.74
N GLY A 76 9.30 17.21 6.40
CA GLY A 76 8.37 17.71 5.37
C GLY A 76 8.75 19.08 4.84
N ILE A 77 8.36 19.39 3.61
CA ILE A 77 8.58 20.70 2.95
C ILE A 77 7.27 21.09 2.26
N GLU A 78 6.77 22.31 2.51
CA GLU A 78 5.52 22.84 1.93
C GLU A 78 4.32 21.89 2.09
N GLY A 79 4.26 21.19 3.22
CA GLY A 79 3.21 20.21 3.53
C GLY A 79 3.39 18.83 2.86
N TYR A 80 4.43 18.63 2.05
CA TYR A 80 4.80 17.32 1.50
C TYR A 80 5.72 16.59 2.48
N TYR A 81 5.33 15.38 2.87
CA TYR A 81 6.10 14.49 3.74
C TYR A 81 6.50 13.23 2.96
N PRO A 82 7.73 12.69 3.14
CA PRO A 82 8.15 11.46 2.51
C PRO A 82 7.45 10.33 3.25
N ARG A 83 6.26 10.02 2.78
CA ARG A 83 5.42 8.96 3.29
C ARG A 83 4.85 8.33 2.07
N GLU A 84 4.89 7.02 2.06
CA GLU A 84 4.11 6.28 1.09
C GLU A 84 2.63 6.64 1.23
N TYR A 85 2.16 7.53 0.37
CA TYR A 85 0.81 8.09 0.37
C TYR A 85 0.31 8.59 1.73
N GLY A 86 1.21 8.93 2.67
CA GLY A 86 0.86 9.40 4.02
C GLY A 86 0.94 8.35 5.14
N ALA A 87 1.28 7.09 4.86
CA ALA A 87 1.14 5.95 5.80
C ALA A 87 2.43 5.39 6.40
N SER A 88 3.52 5.19 5.62
CA SER A 88 4.67 4.40 6.08
C SER A 88 5.93 5.23 6.43
N TYR A 89 6.76 4.69 7.33
CA TYR A 89 8.06 5.27 7.76
C TYR A 89 9.25 4.82 6.91
N ASN A 90 9.00 4.03 5.86
CA ASN A 90 10.07 3.48 5.04
C ASN A 90 10.59 4.51 4.03
N TYR A 91 9.86 5.60 3.83
CA TYR A 91 10.18 6.66 2.88
C TYR A 91 10.79 7.85 3.61
N TYR A 92 11.80 8.46 2.99
CA TYR A 92 12.51 9.61 3.53
C TYR A 92 13.11 10.47 2.41
N TYR A 93 13.43 11.73 2.71
CA TYR A 93 14.15 12.57 1.75
C TYR A 93 15.65 12.31 1.81
N GLN A 94 16.22 11.88 0.69
CA GLN A 94 17.64 11.99 0.43
C GLN A 94 17.97 13.42 0.00
N ILE A 95 18.88 14.06 0.73
CA ILE A 95 19.39 15.37 0.33
C ILE A 95 20.43 15.16 -0.77
N GLN A 96 20.32 15.90 -1.86
CA GLN A 96 21.29 15.94 -2.95
C GLN A 96 21.74 17.39 -3.21
N VAL A 97 23.01 17.56 -3.57
CA VAL A 97 23.58 18.83 -4.02
C VAL A 97 24.05 18.64 -5.46
N ASP A 98 23.52 19.44 -6.39
CA ASP A 98 23.79 19.35 -7.82
C ASP A 98 23.62 17.93 -8.40
N GLY A 99 22.59 17.22 -7.93
CA GLY A 99 22.26 15.84 -8.34
C GLY A 99 23.15 14.76 -7.71
N VAL A 100 23.97 15.09 -6.71
CA VAL A 100 24.80 14.12 -5.98
C VAL A 100 24.31 14.01 -4.54
N ALA A 101 24.08 12.78 -4.06
CA ALA A 101 23.68 12.53 -2.68
C ALA A 101 24.67 13.15 -1.67
N SER A 102 24.13 13.89 -0.70
CA SER A 102 24.91 14.54 0.34
C SER A 102 25.47 13.52 1.31
N GLU A 103 26.76 13.66 1.64
CA GLU A 103 27.42 12.86 2.70
C GLU A 103 27.27 13.51 4.09
N VAL A 104 26.68 14.71 4.16
CA VAL A 104 26.48 15.47 5.39
C VAL A 104 25.01 15.87 5.56
N GLY A 105 24.60 16.12 6.80
CA GLY A 105 23.25 16.64 7.08
C GLY A 105 23.06 18.07 6.56
N ILE A 106 21.79 18.48 6.42
CA ILE A 106 21.43 19.79 5.85
C ILE A 106 22.16 20.97 6.52
N SER A 107 22.35 20.92 7.84
CA SER A 107 23.00 21.98 8.60
C SER A 107 24.50 22.17 8.30
N GLU A 108 25.13 21.21 7.63
CA GLU A 108 26.56 21.22 7.28
C GLU A 108 26.81 21.53 5.80
N ILE A 109 25.74 21.68 5.00
CA ILE A 109 25.85 22.02 3.58
C ILE A 109 26.15 23.51 3.43
N ASN A 110 27.23 23.83 2.72
CA ASN A 110 27.56 25.19 2.33
C ASN A 110 26.80 25.54 1.05
N TYR A 111 26.09 26.67 1.05
CA TYR A 111 25.44 27.16 -0.16
C TYR A 111 26.38 28.02 -1.01
N VAL A 112 26.28 27.87 -2.33
CA VAL A 112 27.04 28.65 -3.32
C VAL A 112 26.12 29.08 -4.46
N ASP A 113 26.52 30.13 -5.20
CA ASP A 113 25.71 30.64 -6.30
C ASP A 113 25.46 29.56 -7.36
N GLN A 114 24.23 29.51 -7.87
CA GLN A 114 23.69 28.60 -8.88
C GLN A 114 23.68 27.11 -8.51
N MET A 115 23.88 26.75 -7.24
CA MET A 115 23.70 25.36 -6.83
C MET A 115 22.22 24.94 -6.82
N THR A 116 21.98 23.64 -6.90
CA THR A 116 20.68 23.03 -6.65
C THR A 116 20.75 22.14 -5.42
N LEU A 117 19.90 22.42 -4.44
CA LEU A 117 19.66 21.57 -3.28
C LEU A 117 18.35 20.81 -3.50
N SER A 118 18.43 19.50 -3.72
CA SER A 118 17.26 18.66 -3.95
C SER A 118 16.97 17.80 -2.72
N PHE A 119 15.70 17.70 -2.37
CA PHE A 119 15.15 16.66 -1.49
C PHE A 119 14.48 15.64 -2.40
N VAL A 120 15.03 14.44 -2.46
CA VAL A 120 14.51 13.38 -3.32
C VAL A 120 13.93 12.31 -2.42
N GLU A 121 12.64 12.04 -2.55
CA GLU A 121 11.99 10.96 -1.82
C GLU A 121 12.57 9.60 -2.25
N ILE A 122 13.03 8.82 -1.28
CA ILE A 122 13.56 7.47 -1.48
C ILE A 122 12.99 6.52 -0.42
N SER A 123 13.07 5.21 -0.71
CA SER A 123 12.58 4.15 0.16
C SER A 123 13.74 3.34 0.76
N SER A 124 13.58 2.91 2.02
CA SER A 124 14.45 1.92 2.67
C SER A 124 14.03 0.47 2.42
N LEU A 125 12.95 0.26 1.66
CA LEU A 125 12.48 -1.07 1.27
C LEU A 125 13.53 -1.83 0.43
N LEU A 126 13.52 -3.15 0.56
CA LEU A 126 14.27 -4.01 -0.35
C LEU A 126 13.69 -3.87 -1.76
N ALA A 127 14.53 -4.10 -2.78
CA ALA A 127 14.09 -3.99 -4.18
C ALA A 127 12.89 -4.90 -4.52
N PHE A 128 12.79 -6.06 -3.86
CA PHE A 128 11.64 -6.94 -4.01
C PHE A 128 10.36 -6.34 -3.39
N ASP A 129 10.46 -5.77 -2.19
CA ASP A 129 9.32 -5.12 -1.53
C ASP A 129 8.82 -3.92 -2.35
N GLN A 130 9.74 -3.16 -2.94
CA GLN A 130 9.38 -2.10 -3.88
C GLN A 130 8.64 -2.66 -5.11
N MET A 131 9.08 -3.80 -5.65
CA MET A 131 8.40 -4.45 -6.78
C MET A 131 6.96 -4.88 -6.44
N VAL A 132 6.72 -5.34 -5.21
CA VAL A 132 5.37 -5.67 -4.73
C VAL A 132 4.50 -4.41 -4.69
N ASP A 133 5.05 -3.31 -4.16
CA ASP A 133 4.33 -2.05 -4.05
C ASP A 133 4.01 -1.47 -5.44
N ASP A 134 4.99 -1.46 -6.35
CA ASP A 134 4.83 -1.04 -7.73
C ASP A 134 3.74 -1.85 -8.45
N PHE A 135 3.64 -3.16 -8.16
CA PHE A 135 2.57 -3.99 -8.68
C PHE A 135 1.21 -3.56 -8.12
N ILE A 136 1.07 -3.38 -6.80
CA ILE A 136 -0.19 -3.00 -6.15
C ILE A 136 -0.70 -1.68 -6.75
N TYR A 137 0.12 -0.65 -6.81
CA TYR A 137 -0.30 0.65 -7.34
C TYR A 137 -0.51 0.63 -8.85
N GLY A 138 0.30 -0.15 -9.57
CA GLY A 138 0.10 -0.40 -10.99
C GLY A 138 -1.22 -1.10 -11.29
N PHE A 139 -1.63 -2.07 -10.47
CA PHE A 139 -2.93 -2.72 -10.56
C PHE A 139 -4.06 -1.72 -10.34
N ILE A 140 -4.01 -0.93 -9.27
CA ILE A 140 -5.03 0.09 -8.95
C ILE A 140 -5.18 1.07 -10.10
N LYS A 141 -4.07 1.55 -10.65
CA LYS A 141 -4.07 2.54 -11.74
C LYS A 141 -4.60 2.00 -13.06
N ASN A 142 -4.30 0.74 -13.39
CA ASN A 142 -4.49 0.24 -14.76
C ASN A 142 -5.61 -0.80 -14.92
N ASN A 143 -6.00 -1.47 -13.84
CA ASN A 143 -6.86 -2.66 -13.93
C ASN A 143 -8.16 -2.55 -13.14
N LEU A 144 -8.35 -1.50 -12.32
CA LEU A 144 -9.43 -1.46 -11.33
C LEU A 144 -10.84 -1.54 -11.94
N ASP A 145 -11.06 -0.93 -13.10
CA ASP A 145 -12.34 -0.98 -13.83
C ASP A 145 -12.79 -2.40 -14.22
N ASN A 146 -11.88 -3.37 -14.25
CA ASN A 146 -12.22 -4.77 -14.52
C ASN A 146 -12.82 -5.49 -13.29
N TYR A 147 -12.64 -4.91 -12.10
CA TYR A 147 -12.99 -5.52 -10.82
C TYR A 147 -14.03 -4.71 -10.05
N LEU A 148 -14.13 -3.41 -10.30
CA LEU A 148 -15.18 -2.54 -9.77
C LEU A 148 -15.93 -1.89 -10.94
N SER A 149 -17.21 -2.22 -11.07
CA SER A 149 -18.09 -1.61 -12.06
C SER A 149 -19.55 -1.73 -11.63
N ASP A 150 -20.44 -0.99 -12.29
CA ASP A 150 -21.90 -1.16 -12.14
C ASP A 150 -22.40 -2.59 -12.44
N ALA A 151 -21.63 -3.41 -13.16
CA ALA A 151 -22.02 -4.78 -13.46
C ALA A 151 -21.65 -5.77 -12.34
N PHE A 152 -20.52 -5.54 -11.67
CA PHE A 152 -19.95 -6.46 -10.70
C PHE A 152 -18.86 -5.77 -9.86
N VAL A 153 -18.75 -6.23 -8.61
CA VAL A 153 -17.70 -5.83 -7.66
C VAL A 153 -17.01 -7.08 -7.14
N ASP A 154 -15.70 -7.20 -7.37
CA ASP A 154 -14.88 -8.26 -6.78
C ASP A 154 -14.65 -7.99 -5.29
N TYR A 155 -15.14 -8.91 -4.45
CA TYR A 155 -15.11 -8.76 -3.00
C TYR A 155 -13.69 -8.77 -2.41
N MET A 156 -12.73 -9.48 -3.01
CA MET A 156 -11.35 -9.51 -2.53
C MET A 156 -10.65 -8.19 -2.85
N VAL A 157 -10.81 -7.70 -4.10
CA VAL A 157 -10.27 -6.41 -4.52
C VAL A 157 -10.89 -5.28 -3.70
N LEU A 158 -12.22 -5.27 -3.51
CA LEU A 158 -12.90 -4.28 -2.68
C LEU A 158 -12.38 -4.28 -1.24
N SER A 159 -12.28 -5.46 -0.62
CA SER A 159 -11.75 -5.61 0.74
C SER A 159 -10.32 -5.09 0.87
N SER A 160 -9.45 -5.44 -0.08
CA SER A 160 -8.06 -4.97 -0.10
C SER A 160 -7.95 -3.45 -0.28
N LEU A 161 -8.74 -2.86 -1.18
CA LEU A 161 -8.79 -1.41 -1.35
C LEU A 161 -9.31 -0.72 -0.10
N ASN A 162 -10.34 -1.27 0.54
CA ASN A 162 -10.84 -0.73 1.80
C ASN A 162 -9.73 -0.75 2.86
N GLN A 163 -8.95 -1.82 2.99
CA GLN A 163 -7.80 -1.83 3.92
C GLN A 163 -6.77 -0.75 3.58
N LEU A 164 -6.41 -0.57 2.30
CA LEU A 164 -5.47 0.46 1.89
C LEU A 164 -5.99 1.87 2.22
N ILE A 165 -7.28 2.13 1.99
CA ILE A 165 -7.95 3.41 2.35
C ILE A 165 -7.91 3.63 3.86
N GLN A 166 -8.35 2.65 4.66
CA GLN A 166 -8.39 2.76 6.13
C GLN A 166 -7.00 2.98 6.75
N ASN A 167 -5.96 2.48 6.09
CA ASN A 167 -4.57 2.66 6.51
C ASN A 167 -3.87 3.85 5.82
N ASN A 168 -4.61 4.70 5.10
CA ASN A 168 -4.13 5.90 4.41
C ASN A 168 -3.04 5.64 3.34
N TYR A 169 -3.09 4.50 2.66
CA TYR A 169 -2.19 4.19 1.53
C TYR A 169 -2.71 4.68 0.19
N ILE A 170 -4.02 4.91 0.06
CA ILE A 170 -4.62 5.46 -1.16
C ILE A 170 -5.78 6.37 -0.79
N ASP A 171 -6.04 7.37 -1.63
CA ASP A 171 -7.26 8.17 -1.63
C ASP A 171 -8.11 7.74 -2.84
N LEU A 172 -9.16 6.96 -2.57
CA LEU A 172 -10.01 6.37 -3.60
C LEU A 172 -11.48 6.44 -3.15
N ASP A 173 -12.33 7.02 -4.00
CA ASP A 173 -13.78 7.02 -3.82
C ASP A 173 -14.40 5.87 -4.65
N PHE A 174 -15.02 4.90 -3.98
CA PHE A 174 -15.66 3.78 -4.65
C PHE A 174 -16.82 4.22 -5.58
N ASN A 175 -17.44 5.38 -5.30
CA ASN A 175 -18.51 5.92 -6.13
C ASN A 175 -18.06 6.32 -7.55
N ASP A 176 -16.75 6.47 -7.77
CA ASP A 176 -16.20 6.74 -9.10
C ASP A 176 -16.24 5.49 -10.01
N TYR A 177 -16.38 4.29 -9.43
CA TYR A 177 -16.30 3.02 -10.15
C TYR A 177 -17.65 2.30 -10.25
N TYR A 178 -18.47 2.33 -9.20
CA TYR A 178 -19.77 1.68 -9.20
C TYR A 178 -20.80 2.43 -8.35
N SER A 179 -22.07 2.18 -8.63
CA SER A 179 -23.17 2.49 -7.73
C SER A 179 -23.88 1.21 -7.28
N TYR A 180 -24.08 1.05 -5.97
CA TYR A 180 -24.84 -0.09 -5.44
C TYR A 180 -26.21 -0.26 -6.11
N ASP A 181 -26.86 0.86 -6.47
CA ASP A 181 -28.17 0.83 -7.11
C ASP A 181 -28.21 0.15 -8.48
N ASN A 182 -27.05 0.02 -9.14
CA ASN A 182 -26.87 -0.61 -10.44
C ASN A 182 -26.40 -2.06 -10.35
N LEU A 183 -25.86 -2.49 -9.21
CA LEU A 183 -25.32 -3.84 -9.03
C LEU A 183 -26.44 -4.90 -9.11
N ASP A 184 -26.15 -6.01 -9.77
CA ASP A 184 -27.04 -7.18 -9.77
C ASP A 184 -27.34 -7.67 -8.34
N LEU A 185 -26.36 -7.53 -7.43
CA LEU A 185 -26.46 -7.87 -6.01
C LEU A 185 -27.68 -7.24 -5.32
N LYS A 186 -28.11 -6.04 -5.72
CA LYS A 186 -29.27 -5.36 -5.12
C LYS A 186 -30.59 -6.10 -5.36
N ASN A 187 -30.67 -6.85 -6.46
CA ASN A 187 -31.88 -7.60 -6.82
C ASN A 187 -31.87 -9.02 -6.26
N GLU A 188 -30.74 -9.46 -5.68
CA GLU A 188 -30.60 -10.79 -5.10
C GLU A 188 -31.38 -10.90 -3.79
N VAL A 189 -32.00 -12.06 -3.58
CA VAL A 189 -32.77 -12.34 -2.36
C VAL A 189 -31.83 -13.01 -1.36
N LEU A 190 -31.55 -12.33 -0.25
CA LEU A 190 -30.65 -12.82 0.81
C LEU A 190 -30.99 -14.25 1.27
N ASP A 191 -32.29 -14.58 1.38
CA ASP A 191 -32.75 -15.89 1.83
C ASP A 191 -32.35 -17.03 0.89
N ASP A 192 -32.11 -16.73 -0.39
CA ASP A 192 -31.74 -17.71 -1.42
C ASP A 192 -30.22 -17.85 -1.58
N MET A 193 -29.42 -16.96 -0.98
CA MET A 193 -27.96 -16.98 -1.07
C MET A 193 -27.35 -18.15 -0.28
N THR A 194 -26.31 -18.75 -0.88
CA THR A 194 -25.39 -19.68 -0.24
C THR A 194 -24.41 -18.95 0.69
N ILE A 195 -23.71 -19.69 1.57
CA ILE A 195 -22.66 -19.12 2.43
C ILE A 195 -21.58 -18.41 1.61
N GLY A 196 -21.16 -19.01 0.49
CA GLY A 196 -20.16 -18.40 -0.39
C GLY A 196 -20.64 -17.11 -1.05
N GLU A 197 -21.92 -17.01 -1.41
CA GLU A 197 -22.51 -15.77 -1.92
C GLU A 197 -22.64 -14.71 -0.83
N LEU A 198 -22.96 -15.10 0.41
CA LEU A 198 -22.98 -14.21 1.56
C LEU A 198 -21.58 -13.64 1.85
N LEU A 199 -20.54 -14.49 1.86
CA LEU A 199 -19.14 -14.05 1.98
C LEU A 199 -18.78 -12.98 0.94
N LYS A 200 -19.19 -13.18 -0.32
CA LYS A 200 -18.91 -12.22 -1.41
C LYS A 200 -19.72 -10.92 -1.28
N ALA A 201 -20.97 -11.01 -0.80
CA ALA A 201 -21.84 -9.85 -0.62
C ALA A 201 -21.46 -8.99 0.59
N GLY A 202 -20.92 -9.61 1.65
CA GLY A 202 -20.59 -8.97 2.92
C GLY A 202 -19.72 -7.70 2.80
N PRO A 203 -18.58 -7.74 2.08
CA PRO A 203 -17.72 -6.58 1.88
C PRO A 203 -18.45 -5.40 1.23
N VAL A 204 -19.26 -5.67 0.21
CA VAL A 204 -20.07 -4.64 -0.47
C VAL A 204 -21.05 -4.02 0.52
N TYR A 205 -21.82 -4.84 1.26
CA TYR A 205 -22.76 -4.32 2.24
C TYR A 205 -22.10 -3.51 3.36
N LYS A 206 -20.87 -3.87 3.75
CA LYS A 206 -20.10 -3.12 4.74
C LYS A 206 -19.64 -1.76 4.21
N VAL A 207 -19.06 -1.72 3.02
CA VAL A 207 -18.62 -0.46 2.38
C VAL A 207 -19.80 0.48 2.14
N GLU A 208 -20.95 -0.06 1.70
CA GLU A 208 -22.19 0.69 1.47
C GLU A 208 -22.92 1.12 2.77
N GLY A 209 -22.40 0.76 3.95
CA GLY A 209 -22.97 1.17 5.24
C GLY A 209 -24.35 0.57 5.52
N MET A 210 -24.64 -0.63 5.00
CA MET A 210 -25.94 -1.28 5.14
C MET A 210 -26.20 -1.80 6.56
N ASN A 211 -27.48 -1.88 6.93
CA ASN A 211 -27.88 -2.63 8.12
C ASN A 211 -27.76 -4.14 7.82
N LEU A 212 -26.96 -4.84 8.63
CA LEU A 212 -26.66 -6.26 8.45
C LEU A 212 -27.55 -7.21 9.28
N ASP A 213 -28.62 -6.75 9.92
CA ASP A 213 -29.46 -7.59 10.80
C ASP A 213 -30.06 -8.80 10.05
N THR A 214 -30.56 -8.58 8.83
CA THR A 214 -31.12 -9.67 8.00
C THR A 214 -30.02 -10.59 7.47
N TYR A 215 -28.87 -10.02 7.08
CA TYR A 215 -27.69 -10.78 6.65
C TYR A 215 -27.19 -11.71 7.78
N LYS A 216 -27.07 -11.19 9.00
CA LYS A 216 -26.69 -11.95 10.20
C LYS A 216 -27.71 -13.04 10.54
N THR A 217 -29.00 -12.72 10.44
CA THR A 217 -30.08 -13.70 10.66
C THR A 217 -29.94 -14.85 9.68
N LYS A 218 -29.79 -14.56 8.39
CA LYS A 218 -29.60 -15.56 7.35
C LYS A 218 -28.36 -16.43 7.60
N LEU A 219 -27.21 -15.84 7.93
CA LEU A 219 -26.00 -16.61 8.28
C LEU A 219 -26.28 -17.60 9.41
N SER A 220 -26.91 -17.14 10.50
CA SER A 220 -27.20 -17.99 11.68
C SER A 220 -28.18 -19.13 11.43
N GLU A 221 -29.02 -19.02 10.40
CA GLU A 221 -29.98 -20.05 10.00
C GLU A 221 -29.42 -21.03 8.97
N THR A 222 -28.24 -20.73 8.40
CA THR A 222 -27.66 -21.55 7.33
C THR A 222 -26.98 -22.79 7.88
N GLU A 223 -27.31 -23.95 7.31
CA GLU A 223 -26.66 -25.22 7.67
C GLU A 223 -25.27 -25.29 7.02
N ILE A 224 -24.24 -25.55 7.83
CA ILE A 224 -22.86 -25.73 7.37
C ILE A 224 -22.66 -27.19 7.03
N SER A 225 -22.44 -27.50 5.74
CA SER A 225 -22.39 -28.88 5.27
C SER A 225 -20.99 -29.51 5.34
N ASN A 226 -19.94 -28.70 5.33
CA ASN A 226 -18.56 -29.16 5.27
C ASN A 226 -17.55 -28.10 5.78
N PRO A 227 -16.28 -28.46 6.00
CA PRO A 227 -15.27 -27.54 6.54
C PRO A 227 -14.96 -26.31 5.67
N TYR A 228 -15.07 -26.38 4.33
CA TYR A 228 -14.88 -25.20 3.46
C TYR A 228 -16.03 -24.19 3.58
N GLU A 229 -17.24 -24.68 3.81
CA GLU A 229 -18.36 -23.79 4.13
C GLU A 229 -18.20 -23.18 5.53
N ALA A 230 -17.61 -23.91 6.48
CA ALA A 230 -17.33 -23.38 7.81
C ALA A 230 -16.32 -22.21 7.76
N THR A 231 -15.26 -22.30 6.95
CA THR A 231 -14.33 -21.16 6.78
C THR A 231 -15.04 -19.94 6.20
N SER A 232 -15.81 -20.14 5.12
CA SER A 232 -16.57 -19.07 4.47
C SER A 232 -17.61 -18.43 5.41
N TYR A 233 -18.26 -19.23 6.25
CA TYR A 233 -19.22 -18.77 7.26
C TYR A 233 -18.55 -17.92 8.33
N LEU A 234 -17.41 -18.37 8.87
CA LEU A 234 -16.69 -17.63 9.91
C LEU A 234 -16.15 -16.30 9.37
N GLU A 235 -15.65 -16.26 8.14
CA GLU A 235 -15.24 -15.03 7.47
C GLU A 235 -16.43 -14.08 7.22
N ALA A 236 -17.56 -14.60 6.76
CA ALA A 236 -18.78 -13.84 6.54
C ALA A 236 -19.33 -13.22 7.85
N LEU A 237 -19.22 -13.94 8.98
CA LEU A 237 -19.52 -13.41 10.31
C LEU A 237 -18.52 -12.35 10.74
N TYR A 238 -17.22 -12.60 10.53
CA TYR A 238 -16.16 -11.66 10.89
C TYR A 238 -16.34 -10.32 10.17
N ILE A 239 -16.67 -10.35 8.87
CA ILE A 239 -17.06 -9.16 8.09
C ILE A 239 -18.23 -8.46 8.75
N ALA A 240 -19.24 -9.17 9.25
CA ALA A 240 -20.40 -8.59 9.92
C ALA A 240 -20.14 -8.11 11.36
N GLY A 241 -18.93 -8.30 11.89
CA GLY A 241 -18.55 -7.97 13.27
C GLY A 241 -19.08 -8.97 14.30
N GLU A 242 -19.33 -10.21 13.90
CA GLU A 242 -19.81 -11.30 14.74
C GLU A 242 -18.77 -12.43 14.83
N MET A 243 -18.92 -13.30 15.83
CA MET A 243 -18.07 -14.47 16.01
C MET A 243 -18.91 -15.69 16.41
N ASP A 244 -18.47 -16.88 15.99
CA ASP A 244 -19.08 -18.16 16.38
C ASP A 244 -18.01 -19.13 16.90
N ASN A 245 -17.80 -19.10 18.22
CA ASN A 245 -16.78 -19.91 18.89
C ASN A 245 -17.06 -21.42 18.78
N VAL A 246 -18.31 -21.83 18.57
CA VAL A 246 -18.66 -23.26 18.46
C VAL A 246 -18.20 -23.78 17.10
N VAL A 247 -18.58 -23.09 16.03
CA VAL A 247 -18.16 -23.46 14.66
C VAL A 247 -16.64 -23.34 14.51
N ALA A 248 -16.02 -22.30 15.07
CA ALA A 248 -14.56 -22.17 15.06
C ALA A 248 -13.88 -23.34 15.79
N ALA A 249 -14.38 -23.73 16.99
CA ALA A 249 -13.84 -24.89 17.70
C ALA A 249 -14.04 -26.21 16.92
N ASP A 250 -15.18 -26.40 16.25
CA ASP A 250 -15.44 -27.57 15.42
C ASP A 250 -14.53 -27.61 14.18
N LEU A 251 -14.22 -26.45 13.58
CA LEU A 251 -13.28 -26.31 12.46
C LEU A 251 -11.86 -26.72 12.87
N MET A 252 -11.41 -26.30 14.07
CA MET A 252 -10.08 -26.65 14.60
C MET A 252 -9.88 -28.15 14.85
N ASN A 253 -10.96 -28.95 14.83
CA ASN A 253 -10.91 -30.40 14.95
C ASN A 253 -10.92 -31.15 13.60
N GLN A 254 -11.00 -30.43 12.48
CA GLN A 254 -11.01 -31.03 11.14
C GLN A 254 -9.60 -31.42 10.68
N GLU A 255 -9.52 -32.49 9.89
CA GLU A 255 -8.27 -32.91 9.25
C GLU A 255 -7.84 -31.90 8.18
N VAL A 256 -6.54 -31.63 8.14
CA VAL A 256 -5.91 -30.72 7.17
C VAL A 256 -5.16 -31.56 6.15
N ASN A 257 -5.64 -31.56 4.90
CA ASN A 257 -5.06 -32.38 3.83
C ASN A 257 -5.14 -31.72 2.44
N ASP A 258 -5.51 -30.45 2.39
CA ASP A 258 -5.58 -29.63 1.18
C ASP A 258 -5.00 -28.23 1.48
N PRO A 259 -4.09 -27.71 0.65
CA PRO A 259 -3.42 -26.43 0.91
C PRO A 259 -4.36 -25.23 0.78
N ASP A 260 -5.36 -25.27 -0.11
CA ASP A 260 -6.35 -24.20 -0.26
C ASP A 260 -7.20 -24.13 1.01
N TYR A 261 -7.70 -25.28 1.48
CA TYR A 261 -8.38 -25.38 2.77
C TYR A 261 -7.51 -24.89 3.93
N THR A 262 -6.21 -25.21 3.92
CA THR A 262 -5.28 -24.79 4.97
C THR A 262 -5.18 -23.26 5.06
N GLY A 263 -5.02 -22.57 3.91
CA GLY A 263 -4.98 -21.11 3.88
C GLY A 263 -6.31 -20.47 4.28
N MET A 264 -7.44 -21.00 3.80
CA MET A 264 -8.78 -20.55 4.21
C MET A 264 -9.02 -20.78 5.70
N ALA A 265 -8.63 -21.92 6.24
CA ALA A 265 -8.77 -22.23 7.66
C ALA A 265 -7.95 -21.26 8.49
N LEU A 266 -6.67 -21.03 8.16
CA LEU A 266 -5.80 -20.04 8.81
C LEU A 266 -6.44 -18.65 8.83
N MET A 267 -7.00 -18.20 7.70
CA MET A 267 -7.64 -16.89 7.60
C MET A 267 -8.92 -16.79 8.45
N ALA A 268 -9.79 -17.79 8.37
CA ALA A 268 -11.07 -17.84 9.07
C ALA A 268 -10.93 -17.92 10.60
N ILE A 269 -9.90 -18.61 11.11
CA ILE A 269 -9.67 -18.77 12.55
C ILE A 269 -8.87 -17.63 13.17
N ALA A 270 -8.22 -16.77 12.38
CA ALA A 270 -7.40 -15.67 12.91
C ALA A 270 -8.08 -14.80 14.00
N PRO A 271 -9.40 -14.51 13.94
CA PRO A 271 -10.10 -13.77 14.99
C PRO A 271 -10.29 -14.54 16.32
N TYR A 272 -9.96 -15.83 16.36
CA TYR A 272 -10.31 -16.76 17.44
C TYR A 272 -9.10 -17.19 18.28
N SER A 273 -8.08 -16.33 18.39
CA SER A 273 -6.82 -16.62 19.10
C SER A 273 -6.97 -17.01 20.58
N ASP A 274 -8.10 -16.66 21.20
CA ASP A 274 -8.40 -16.96 22.61
C ASP A 274 -8.99 -18.36 22.83
N LEU A 275 -9.31 -19.12 21.77
CA LEU A 275 -9.87 -20.46 21.91
C LEU A 275 -8.82 -21.49 22.36
N GLU A 276 -9.25 -22.41 23.22
CA GLU A 276 -8.40 -23.54 23.62
C GLU A 276 -8.02 -24.38 22.39
N GLY A 277 -6.72 -24.64 22.23
CA GLY A 277 -6.19 -25.41 21.10
C GLY A 277 -5.80 -24.58 19.88
N PHE A 278 -6.03 -23.27 19.87
CA PHE A 278 -5.69 -22.37 18.76
C PHE A 278 -4.23 -22.52 18.29
N ASP A 279 -3.25 -22.34 19.19
CA ASP A 279 -1.83 -22.43 18.84
C ASP A 279 -1.46 -23.80 18.24
N SER A 280 -2.01 -24.88 18.82
CA SER A 280 -1.77 -26.24 18.31
C SER A 280 -2.37 -26.46 16.93
N TYR A 281 -3.52 -25.84 16.65
CA TYR A 281 -4.15 -25.90 15.33
C TYR A 281 -3.35 -25.09 14.30
N ILE A 282 -2.93 -23.86 14.63
CA ILE A 282 -2.01 -23.05 13.81
C ILE A 282 -0.75 -23.83 13.46
N ASP A 283 -0.10 -24.44 14.46
CA ASP A 283 1.11 -25.23 14.25
C ASP A 283 0.85 -26.42 13.31
N SER A 284 -0.31 -27.06 13.42
CA SER A 284 -0.69 -28.18 12.55
C SER A 284 -0.92 -27.74 11.10
N LEU A 285 -1.58 -26.61 10.88
CA LEU A 285 -1.82 -26.00 9.58
C LEU A 285 -0.50 -25.60 8.92
N GLY A 286 0.37 -24.91 9.68
CA GLY A 286 1.71 -24.52 9.22
C GLY A 286 2.58 -25.73 8.87
N THR A 287 2.57 -26.77 9.70
CA THR A 287 3.31 -28.02 9.44
C THR A 287 2.84 -28.69 8.14
N TYR A 288 1.53 -28.78 7.93
CA TYR A 288 0.99 -29.33 6.68
C TYR A 288 1.37 -28.45 5.49
N LEU A 289 1.16 -27.13 5.57
CA LEU A 289 1.45 -26.19 4.49
C LEU A 289 2.92 -26.28 4.05
N GLN A 290 3.85 -26.40 4.99
CA GLN A 290 5.28 -26.58 4.71
C GLN A 290 5.58 -27.80 3.82
N THR A 291 4.76 -28.85 3.87
CA THR A 291 4.94 -30.03 3.00
C THR A 291 4.53 -29.81 1.55
N THR A 292 3.79 -28.73 1.28
CA THR A 292 3.26 -28.38 -0.05
C THR A 292 4.10 -27.33 -0.77
N LEU A 293 5.13 -26.78 -0.11
CA LEU A 293 5.93 -25.69 -0.64
C LEU A 293 6.86 -26.16 -1.76
N THR A 294 6.96 -25.33 -2.80
CA THR A 294 7.92 -25.45 -3.89
C THR A 294 8.57 -24.08 -4.13
N ALA A 295 9.69 -24.04 -4.85
CA ALA A 295 10.31 -22.78 -5.26
C ALA A 295 9.41 -21.94 -6.20
N THR A 296 8.32 -22.53 -6.72
CA THR A 296 7.33 -21.87 -7.56
C THR A 296 5.98 -21.68 -6.87
N GLY A 297 5.92 -21.82 -5.54
CA GLY A 297 4.72 -21.58 -4.74
C GLY A 297 4.14 -22.85 -4.14
N VAL A 298 2.86 -22.80 -3.78
CA VAL A 298 2.16 -23.90 -3.11
C VAL A 298 1.64 -24.92 -4.13
N GLU A 299 2.07 -26.17 -4.01
CA GLU A 299 1.59 -27.29 -4.81
C GLU A 299 0.20 -27.73 -4.36
N SER A 300 -0.77 -27.63 -5.27
CA SER A 300 -2.14 -28.15 -5.08
C SER A 300 -2.50 -29.01 -6.28
N TRP A 301 -3.11 -30.18 -6.05
CA TRP A 301 -3.50 -31.13 -7.09
C TRP A 301 -2.39 -31.52 -8.09
N GLY A 302 -1.13 -31.54 -7.62
CA GLY A 302 0.05 -31.96 -8.40
C GLY A 302 0.70 -30.86 -9.24
N SER A 303 0.34 -29.59 -9.04
CA SER A 303 1.06 -28.46 -9.61
C SER A 303 1.03 -27.25 -8.67
N ALA A 304 2.17 -26.55 -8.58
CA ALA A 304 2.19 -25.21 -8.01
C ALA A 304 1.31 -24.26 -8.83
N ASN A 305 0.59 -23.37 -8.16
CA ASN A 305 -0.28 -22.38 -8.78
C ASN A 305 -0.42 -21.11 -7.92
N SER A 306 -0.80 -20.00 -8.55
CA SER A 306 -0.89 -18.69 -7.89
C SER A 306 -2.06 -18.58 -6.91
N ALA A 307 -3.22 -19.17 -7.20
CA ALA A 307 -4.41 -19.08 -6.35
C ALA A 307 -4.20 -19.75 -4.98
N SER A 308 -3.66 -20.97 -4.96
CA SER A 308 -3.30 -21.67 -3.71
C SER A 308 -2.19 -20.95 -2.96
N THR A 309 -1.21 -20.39 -3.68
CA THR A 309 -0.13 -19.60 -3.08
C THR A 309 -0.68 -18.33 -2.42
N ALA A 310 -1.57 -17.61 -3.09
CA ALA A 310 -2.22 -16.41 -2.56
C ALA A 310 -3.08 -16.70 -1.33
N THR A 311 -3.87 -17.77 -1.37
CA THR A 311 -4.70 -18.22 -0.24
C THR A 311 -3.85 -18.58 0.98
N ALA A 312 -2.73 -19.26 0.77
CA ALA A 312 -1.77 -19.56 1.85
C ALA A 312 -1.16 -18.28 2.44
N ILE A 313 -0.75 -17.31 1.60
CA ILE A 313 -0.23 -16.02 2.06
C ILE A 313 -1.26 -15.29 2.91
N LEU A 314 -2.51 -15.17 2.44
CA LEU A 314 -3.60 -14.51 3.17
C LEU A 314 -3.81 -15.12 4.56
N GLY A 315 -3.86 -16.45 4.64
CA GLY A 315 -4.01 -17.16 5.91
C GLY A 315 -2.83 -16.94 6.88
N LEU A 316 -1.59 -17.02 6.38
CA LEU A 316 -0.40 -16.77 7.20
C LEU A 316 -0.37 -15.33 7.73
N VAL A 317 -0.62 -14.37 6.85
CA VAL A 317 -0.59 -12.93 7.17
C VAL A 317 -1.70 -12.56 8.15
N ALA A 318 -2.89 -13.15 8.04
CA ALA A 318 -3.98 -12.98 9.00
C ALA A 318 -3.59 -13.36 10.43
N ASN A 319 -2.59 -14.24 10.60
CA ASN A 319 -2.05 -14.67 11.89
C ASN A 319 -0.72 -14.00 12.25
N GLY A 320 -0.28 -12.97 11.51
CA GLY A 320 1.00 -12.30 11.75
C GLY A 320 2.22 -13.16 11.42
N ILE A 321 2.05 -14.19 10.58
CA ILE A 321 3.14 -15.07 10.17
C ILE A 321 3.69 -14.57 8.84
N ASN A 322 4.99 -14.23 8.82
CA ASN A 322 5.64 -13.70 7.63
C ASN A 322 5.82 -14.81 6.56
N PRO A 323 5.14 -14.70 5.39
CA PRO A 323 5.24 -15.68 4.29
C PRO A 323 6.61 -15.68 3.58
N GLN A 324 7.47 -14.70 3.90
CA GLN A 324 8.85 -14.60 3.43
C GLN A 324 9.86 -15.07 4.48
N SER A 325 9.43 -15.67 5.59
CA SER A 325 10.36 -16.21 6.60
C SER A 325 10.95 -17.55 6.16
N ASP A 326 12.10 -17.93 6.72
CA ASP A 326 12.80 -19.20 6.42
C ASP A 326 11.89 -20.44 6.48
N ALA A 327 10.86 -20.42 7.35
CA ALA A 327 9.91 -21.52 7.50
C ALA A 327 9.01 -21.72 6.26
N TYR A 328 8.84 -20.69 5.44
CA TYR A 328 8.00 -20.71 4.23
C TYR A 328 8.81 -20.47 2.95
N MET A 329 10.12 -20.70 3.01
CA MET A 329 10.99 -20.65 1.84
C MET A 329 11.29 -22.03 1.28
N THR A 330 11.39 -22.13 -0.05
CA THR A 330 11.98 -23.28 -0.74
C THR A 330 13.09 -22.79 -1.65
N ASP A 331 14.29 -23.39 -1.54
CA ASP A 331 15.49 -22.97 -2.28
C ASP A 331 15.84 -21.48 -2.13
N GLY A 332 15.52 -20.89 -0.96
CA GLY A 332 15.74 -19.48 -0.66
C GLY A 332 14.73 -18.52 -1.30
N VAL A 333 13.64 -19.05 -1.88
CA VAL A 333 12.52 -18.27 -2.44
C VAL A 333 11.35 -18.34 -1.47
N GLY A 334 10.89 -17.19 -0.98
CA GLY A 334 9.70 -17.11 -0.12
C GLY A 334 8.38 -17.13 -0.91
N LEU A 335 7.25 -17.27 -0.22
CA LEU A 335 5.95 -17.44 -0.88
C LEU A 335 5.51 -16.21 -1.69
N VAL A 336 5.84 -14.99 -1.24
CA VAL A 336 5.47 -13.77 -1.98
C VAL A 336 6.34 -13.65 -3.23
N GLU A 337 7.63 -13.98 -3.14
CA GLU A 337 8.51 -14.07 -4.30
C GLU A 337 8.02 -15.11 -5.31
N ALA A 338 7.61 -16.28 -4.82
CA ALA A 338 7.06 -17.34 -5.64
C ALA A 338 5.75 -16.92 -6.33
N LEU A 339 4.86 -16.21 -5.62
CA LEU A 339 3.61 -15.67 -6.20
C LEU A 339 3.90 -14.67 -7.33
N MET A 340 4.93 -13.82 -7.18
CA MET A 340 5.31 -12.84 -8.19
C MET A 340 5.81 -13.46 -9.51
N LEU A 341 6.19 -14.75 -9.52
CA LEU A 341 6.54 -15.46 -10.76
C LEU A 341 5.36 -15.60 -11.74
N TYR A 342 4.12 -15.49 -11.25
CA TYR A 342 2.90 -15.67 -12.04
C TYR A 342 2.38 -14.37 -12.65
N VAL A 343 3.06 -13.24 -12.43
CA VAL A 343 2.67 -11.93 -12.96
C VAL A 343 2.69 -11.92 -14.49
N ASP A 344 1.61 -11.40 -15.07
CA ASP A 344 1.45 -11.12 -16.51
C ASP A 344 0.83 -9.73 -16.68
N GLY A 345 1.69 -8.72 -16.87
CA GLY A 345 1.31 -7.31 -16.77
C GLY A 345 0.93 -6.94 -15.34
N TYR A 346 -0.30 -6.47 -15.14
CA TYR A 346 -0.89 -6.23 -13.81
C TYR A 346 -1.91 -7.32 -13.43
N ASN A 347 -1.80 -8.52 -14.00
CA ASN A 347 -2.66 -9.66 -13.69
C ASN A 347 -1.82 -10.88 -13.30
N PHE A 348 -2.47 -11.96 -12.90
CA PHE A 348 -1.81 -13.22 -12.57
C PHE A 348 -2.30 -14.38 -13.43
N LYS A 349 -1.36 -15.19 -13.89
CA LYS A 349 -1.64 -16.52 -14.44
C LYS A 349 -2.01 -17.49 -13.33
N TRP A 350 -2.85 -18.48 -13.64
CA TRP A 350 -3.11 -19.58 -12.70
C TRP A 350 -1.88 -20.48 -12.51
N GLN A 351 -1.32 -20.98 -13.61
CA GLN A 351 -0.09 -21.77 -13.63
C GLN A 351 0.98 -21.07 -14.48
N LEU A 352 2.26 -21.33 -14.22
CA LEU A 352 3.35 -20.78 -15.05
C LEU A 352 3.23 -21.21 -16.53
N ALA A 353 2.64 -22.38 -16.78
CA ALA A 353 2.40 -22.90 -18.11
C ALA A 353 1.12 -22.35 -18.78
N SER A 354 0.29 -21.58 -18.06
CA SER A 354 -0.90 -20.94 -18.63
C SER A 354 -0.49 -19.94 -19.71
N GLU A 355 -1.17 -19.97 -20.86
CA GLU A 355 -0.91 -19.04 -21.96
C GLU A 355 -1.31 -17.61 -21.55
N GLU A 356 -2.49 -17.47 -20.94
CA GLU A 356 -3.11 -16.19 -20.56
C GLU A 356 -3.25 -16.05 -19.03
N ALA A 357 -3.39 -14.81 -18.58
CA ALA A 357 -3.76 -14.49 -17.21
C ALA A 357 -5.18 -14.98 -16.86
N ASP A 358 -5.38 -15.33 -15.59
CA ASP A 358 -6.69 -15.68 -15.03
C ASP A 358 -7.23 -14.49 -14.22
N LEU A 359 -8.09 -13.73 -14.88
CA LEU A 359 -8.67 -12.49 -14.36
C LEU A 359 -9.75 -12.75 -13.29
N ALA A 360 -10.42 -13.90 -13.35
CA ALA A 360 -11.60 -14.14 -12.53
C ALA A 360 -11.28 -14.74 -11.16
N PHE A 361 -10.18 -15.49 -11.05
CA PHE A 361 -9.87 -16.24 -9.84
C PHE A 361 -8.48 -15.93 -9.30
N SER A 362 -7.44 -16.16 -10.10
CA SER A 362 -6.05 -16.00 -9.66
C SER A 362 -5.68 -14.55 -9.37
N THR A 363 -6.07 -13.62 -10.25
CA THR A 363 -5.71 -12.20 -10.11
C THR A 363 -6.26 -11.53 -8.86
N PRO A 364 -7.57 -11.57 -8.54
CA PRO A 364 -8.10 -10.90 -7.35
C PRO A 364 -7.54 -11.50 -6.05
N GLN A 365 -7.32 -12.82 -5.98
CA GLN A 365 -6.70 -13.47 -4.82
C GLN A 365 -5.25 -13.05 -4.63
N ALA A 366 -4.46 -13.04 -5.71
CA ALA A 366 -3.06 -12.65 -5.64
C ALA A 366 -2.90 -11.16 -5.29
N PHE A 367 -3.73 -10.27 -5.86
CA PHE A 367 -3.77 -8.86 -5.46
C PHE A 367 -4.06 -8.72 -3.96
N ALA A 368 -5.06 -9.43 -3.46
CA ALA A 368 -5.39 -9.42 -2.04
C ALA A 368 -4.25 -9.91 -1.15
N ALA A 369 -3.56 -10.99 -1.54
CA ALA A 369 -2.41 -11.50 -0.82
C ALA A 369 -1.24 -10.50 -0.75
N LEU A 370 -0.95 -9.81 -1.86
CA LEU A 370 0.08 -8.77 -1.89
C LEU A 370 -0.28 -7.57 -1.00
N VAL A 371 -1.55 -7.12 -1.03
CA VAL A 371 -2.01 -6.04 -0.16
C VAL A 371 -1.92 -6.42 1.31
N ALA A 372 -2.37 -7.63 1.68
CA ALA A 372 -2.25 -8.11 3.06
C ALA A 372 -0.78 -8.16 3.51
N TYR A 373 0.11 -8.71 2.67
CA TYR A 373 1.54 -8.77 2.95
C TYR A 373 2.13 -7.38 3.17
N LYS A 374 1.82 -6.42 2.28
CA LYS A 374 2.27 -5.04 2.37
C LYS A 374 1.91 -4.40 3.71
N LEU A 375 0.62 -4.44 4.07
CA LEU A 375 0.11 -3.84 5.31
C LEU A 375 0.80 -4.41 6.56
N SER A 376 1.03 -5.73 6.58
CA SER A 376 1.78 -6.39 7.65
C SER A 376 3.25 -6.03 7.65
N ARG A 377 3.92 -6.04 6.49
CA ARG A 377 5.34 -5.71 6.32
C ARG A 377 5.66 -4.30 6.82
N ASP A 378 4.77 -3.35 6.53
CA ASP A 378 4.96 -1.95 6.87
C ASP A 378 4.68 -1.66 8.36
N THR A 379 4.13 -2.63 9.08
CA THR A 379 3.93 -2.57 10.54
C THR A 379 5.10 -3.21 11.26
N TRP A 380 5.64 -2.53 12.28
CA TRP A 380 6.74 -3.08 13.09
C TRP A 380 6.38 -4.47 13.65
N GLY A 381 7.28 -5.43 13.43
CA GLY A 381 7.12 -6.80 13.91
C GLY A 381 6.21 -7.68 13.07
N PHE A 382 5.80 -7.24 11.88
CA PHE A 382 4.89 -7.97 10.98
C PHE A 382 3.54 -8.26 11.64
N GLY A 383 2.77 -7.19 11.89
CA GLY A 383 1.45 -7.29 12.54
C GLY A 383 0.48 -8.16 11.74
N SER A 384 -0.52 -8.74 12.40
CA SER A 384 -1.56 -9.51 11.71
C SER A 384 -2.44 -8.61 10.83
N THR A 385 -2.67 -9.02 9.58
CA THR A 385 -3.57 -8.32 8.65
C THR A 385 -4.57 -9.30 8.06
N ASN A 386 -5.86 -9.06 8.30
CA ASN A 386 -6.94 -9.77 7.63
C ASN A 386 -7.74 -8.79 6.77
N ILE A 387 -7.78 -9.01 5.45
CA ILE A 387 -8.46 -8.10 4.51
C ILE A 387 -9.98 -7.99 4.76
N PHE A 388 -10.57 -8.95 5.46
CA PHE A 388 -11.97 -8.96 5.86
C PHE A 388 -12.25 -8.29 7.21
N ASN A 389 -11.25 -7.63 7.82
CA ASN A 389 -11.48 -6.81 9.00
C ASN A 389 -12.07 -5.44 8.63
N PHE A 390 -13.40 -5.29 8.76
CA PHE A 390 -14.13 -4.04 8.54
C PHE A 390 -14.47 -3.30 9.85
N SER A 391 -13.75 -3.57 10.94
CA SER A 391 -14.06 -3.07 12.29
C SER A 391 -13.60 -1.66 12.56
#